data_AF-A0A1F5HBF9-F1
#
_entry.id   AF-A0A1F5HBF9-F1
#
_cell.length_a   1.000
_cell.length_b   1.000
_cell.length_c   1.000
_cell.angle_alpha   90.00
_cell.angle_beta   90.00
_cell.angle_gamma   90.00
#
_symmetry.space_group_name_H-M   'P 1'
#
loop_
_entity.id
_entity.type
_entity.pdbx_description
1 polymer ?
#
loop_
_entity_poly.entity_id
_entity_poly.type
_entity_poly.pdbx_seq_one_letter_code
_entity_poly.pdbx_strand_id
1 'polypeptide(L)'
;MAQPQTIKITDKITRSMEAYRKVRDEVLLHKNVDPDDEPISFLEYAKYALFNGTVQEKRDIILAFNKQLYIRNRSIVSSPSY
;
A
#
# COMPACT_ATOMS: atom_id res chain seq x y z
N MET A 1 -16.32 3.44 -19.63
CA MET A 1 -14.93 3.35 -20.14
C MET A 1 -14.00 3.41 -18.93
N ALA A 2 -13.40 2.30 -18.53
CA ALA A 2 -12.51 2.26 -17.36
C ALA A 2 -11.13 2.81 -17.76
N GLN A 3 -10.75 3.99 -17.26
CA GLN A 3 -9.39 4.49 -17.44
C GLN A 3 -8.41 3.52 -16.76
N PRO A 4 -7.36 3.03 -17.45
CA PRO A 4 -6.32 2.22 -16.83
C PRO A 4 -5.62 3.07 -15.76
N GLN A 5 -5.94 2.81 -14.50
CA GLN A 5 -5.34 3.50 -13.36
C GLN A 5 -3.89 3.01 -13.23
N THR A 6 -2.97 3.72 -13.87
CA THR A 6 -1.55 3.35 -13.86
C THR A 6 -0.98 3.75 -12.51
N ILE A 7 -0.87 2.77 -11.60
CA ILE A 7 -0.21 2.96 -10.30
C ILE A 7 1.27 3.19 -10.57
N LYS A 8 1.81 4.31 -10.08
CA LYS A 8 3.23 4.62 -10.18
C LYS A 8 3.95 4.09 -8.96
N ILE A 9 4.48 2.87 -9.07
CA ILE A 9 5.36 2.29 -8.05
C ILE A 9 6.73 2.95 -8.18
N THR A 10 7.17 3.65 -7.14
CA THR A 10 8.47 4.30 -7.06
C THR A 10 9.48 3.40 -6.35
N ASP A 11 10.78 3.61 -6.56
CA ASP A 11 11.83 2.86 -5.85
C ASP A 11 11.68 2.91 -4.32
N LYS A 12 11.17 4.04 -3.81
CA LYS A 12 10.89 4.21 -2.39
C LYS A 12 9.80 3.24 -1.92
N ILE A 13 8.71 3.12 -2.68
CA ILE A 13 7.62 2.19 -2.40
C ILE A 13 8.14 0.76 -2.48
N THR A 14 8.95 0.42 -3.48
CA THR A 14 9.56 -0.91 -3.63
C THR A 14 10.38 -1.27 -2.40
N ARG A 15 11.26 -0.38 -1.91
CA ARG A 15 12.06 -0.61 -0.70
C ARG A 15 11.20 -0.81 0.54
N SER A 16 10.14 0.00 0.71
CA SER A 16 9.22 -0.17 1.83
C SER A 16 8.41 -1.47 1.74
N MET A 17 8.03 -1.89 0.52
CA MET A 17 7.40 -3.19 0.27
C MET A 17 8.34 -4.34 0.62
N GLU A 18 9.62 -4.25 0.28
CA GLU A 18 10.62 -5.28 0.64
C GLU A 18 10.83 -5.36 2.15
N ALA A 19 10.85 -4.23 2.86
CA ALA A 19 10.94 -4.20 4.31
C ALA A 19 9.71 -4.87 4.96
N TYR A 20 8.51 -4.54 4.47
CA TYR A 20 7.27 -5.18 4.89
C TYR A 20 7.28 -6.69 4.59
N ARG A 21 7.77 -7.08 3.40
CA ARG A 21 7.91 -8.48 3.00
C ARG A 21 8.70 -9.30 4.00
N LYS A 22 9.89 -8.83 4.39
CA LYS A 22 10.75 -9.56 5.32
C LYS A 22 10.05 -9.88 6.64
N VAL A 23 9.37 -8.89 7.23
CA VAL A 23 8.65 -9.07 8.49
C VAL A 23 7.44 -10.01 8.32
N ARG A 24 6.70 -9.88 7.22
CA ARG A 24 5.55 -10.76 6.93
C ARG A 24 6.01 -12.21 6.75
N ASP A 25 7.08 -12.43 5.98
CA ASP A 25 7.58 -13.75 5.65
C ASP A 25 8.08 -14.46 6.93
N GLU A 26 8.75 -13.75 7.85
CA GLU A 26 9.10 -14.28 9.18
C GLU A 26 7.87 -14.72 9.99
N VAL A 27 6.78 -13.95 9.95
CA VAL A 27 5.53 -14.30 10.63
C VAL A 27 4.84 -15.51 10.01
N LEU A 28 4.87 -15.64 8.68
CA LEU A 28 4.31 -16.79 7.96
C LEU A 28 5.10 -18.07 8.25
N LEU A 29 6.43 -17.99 8.22
CA LEU A 29 7.31 -19.11 8.58
C LEU A 29 7.04 -19.60 10.01
N HIS A 30 6.84 -18.70 10.96
CA HIS A 30 6.50 -19.07 12.35
C HIS A 30 5.16 -19.82 12.46
N LYS A 31 4.26 -19.62 11.49
CA LYS A 31 2.97 -20.31 11.39
C LYS A 31 3.04 -21.59 10.55
N ASN A 32 4.22 -22.01 10.12
CA ASN A 32 4.44 -23.10 9.16
C ASN A 32 3.70 -22.88 7.82
N VAL A 33 3.61 -21.62 7.38
CA VAL A 33 3.09 -21.25 6.05
C VAL A 33 4.27 -20.86 5.17
N ASP A 34 4.34 -21.41 3.96
CA ASP A 34 5.37 -21.05 2.98
C ASP A 34 5.11 -19.64 2.44
N PRO A 35 6.00 -18.66 2.63
CA PRO A 35 5.81 -17.30 2.13
C PRO A 35 5.82 -17.20 0.60
N ASP A 36 6.42 -18.17 -0.10
CA ASP A 36 6.52 -18.15 -1.56
C ASP A 36 5.20 -18.58 -2.24
N ASP A 37 4.30 -19.26 -1.51
CA ASP A 37 2.94 -19.55 -1.97
C ASP A 37 2.05 -18.29 -2.01
N GLU A 38 2.41 -17.24 -1.27
CA GLU A 38 1.66 -15.97 -1.20
C GLU A 38 2.53 -14.76 -1.55
N PRO A 39 2.80 -14.48 -2.84
CA PRO A 39 3.59 -13.33 -3.25
C PRO A 39 2.90 -12.01 -2.86
N ILE A 40 3.67 -11.07 -2.27
CA ILE A 40 3.14 -9.75 -1.91
C ILE A 40 2.69 -8.99 -3.14
N SER A 41 1.44 -8.54 -3.11
CA SER A 41 0.93 -7.53 -4.02
C SER A 41 1.11 -6.11 -3.47
N PHE A 42 1.24 -5.13 -4.36
CA PHE A 42 1.22 -3.72 -3.96
C PHE A 42 -0.02 -3.35 -3.15
N LEU A 43 -1.19 -3.93 -3.48
CA LEU A 43 -2.44 -3.64 -2.79
C LEU A 43 -2.45 -4.10 -1.34
N GLU A 44 -1.81 -5.24 -1.05
CA GLU A 44 -1.68 -5.77 0.30
C GLU A 44 -0.79 -4.87 1.16
N TYR A 45 0.38 -4.50 0.62
CA TYR A 45 1.25 -3.51 1.26
C TYR A 45 0.53 -2.16 1.45
N ALA A 46 -0.18 -1.68 0.43
CA ALA A 46 -0.90 -0.40 0.49
C ALA A 46 -1.98 -0.42 1.58
N LYS A 47 -2.71 -1.52 1.76
CA LYS A 47 -3.65 -1.68 2.88
C LYS A 47 -2.90 -1.56 4.21
N TYR A 48 -1.85 -2.34 4.41
CA TYR A 48 -1.04 -2.27 5.62
C TYR A 48 -0.54 -0.83 5.91
N ALA A 49 0.07 -0.19 4.92
CA ALA A 49 0.63 1.15 5.05
C ALA A 49 -0.43 2.21 5.36
N LEU A 50 -1.63 2.12 4.75
CA LEU A 50 -2.74 3.04 5.03
C LEU A 50 -3.28 2.91 6.45
N PHE A 51 -3.37 1.69 6.99
CA PHE A 51 -3.85 1.47 8.36
C PHE A 51 -2.77 1.71 9.41
N ASN A 52 -1.62 1.05 9.28
CA ASN A 52 -0.60 0.94 10.32
C ASN A 52 0.70 1.70 10.00
N GLY A 53 0.92 2.07 8.75
CA GLY A 53 2.14 2.74 8.31
C GLY A 53 2.30 4.16 8.86
N THR A 54 3.50 4.69 8.70
CA THR A 54 3.83 6.08 9.03
C THR A 54 3.08 7.06 8.13
N VAL A 55 2.98 8.32 8.56
CA VAL A 55 2.40 9.41 7.74
C VAL A 55 3.09 9.50 6.37
N GLN A 56 4.40 9.22 6.32
CA GLN A 56 5.15 9.26 5.07
C GLN A 56 4.76 8.12 4.13
N GLU A 57 4.65 6.89 4.62
CA GLU A 57 4.22 5.75 3.81
C GLU A 57 2.79 5.95 3.28
N LYS A 58 1.89 6.48 4.11
CA LYS A 58 0.53 6.84 3.68
C LYS A 58 0.54 7.83 2.52
N ARG A 59 1.38 8.87 2.61
CA ARG A 59 1.55 9.86 1.53
C ARG A 59 2.12 9.21 0.27
N ASP A 60 3.13 8.36 0.40
CA ASP A 60 3.77 7.71 -0.74
C ASP A 60 2.76 6.81 -1.49
N ILE A 61 1.91 6.07 -0.77
CA ILE A 61 0.81 5.30 -1.36
C ILE A 61 -0.19 6.20 -2.08
N ILE A 62 -0.63 7.30 -1.46
CA ILE A 62 -1.57 8.25 -2.08
C ILE A 62 -0.99 8.83 -3.38
N LEU A 63 0.29 9.21 -3.36
CA LEU A 63 0.99 9.71 -4.55
C LEU A 63 1.12 8.65 -5.64
N ALA A 64 1.30 7.38 -5.27
CA ALA A 64 1.37 6.25 -6.21
C ALA A 64 0.09 6.08 -7.03
N PHE A 65 -1.07 6.39 -6.44
CA PHE A 65 -2.36 6.34 -7.15
C PHE A 65 -2.53 7.48 -8.16
N ASN A 66 -1.61 8.45 -8.20
CA ASN A 66 -1.59 9.59 -9.13
C ASN A 66 -2.96 10.27 -9.28
N LYS A 67 -3.71 10.32 -8.18
CA LYS A 67 -5.04 10.93 -8.06
C LYS A 67 -5.03 11.86 -6.86
N GLN A 68 -5.71 12.99 -7.01
CA GLN A 68 -5.96 13.90 -5.90
C GLN A 68 -7.00 13.24 -4.99
N LEU A 69 -6.54 12.72 -3.86
CA LEU A 69 -7.37 12.10 -2.84
C LEU A 69 -7.44 13.02 -1.63
N TYR A 70 -8.63 13.15 -1.04
CA TYR A 70 -8.90 14.02 0.09
C TYR A 70 -9.30 13.17 1.30
N ILE A 71 -8.84 13.53 2.50
CA ILE A 71 -9.23 12.86 3.74
C ILE A 71 -10.30 13.71 4.42
N ARG A 72 -11.51 13.14 4.60
CA ARG A 72 -12.63 13.76 5.31
C ARG A 72 -13.25 12.74 6.26
N ASN A 73 -13.45 13.10 7.54
CA ASN A 73 -14.10 12.24 8.54
C ASN A 73 -13.55 10.80 8.57
N ARG A 74 -12.22 10.64 8.58
CA ARG A 74 -11.51 9.35 8.52
C ARG A 74 -11.80 8.50 7.26
N SER A 75 -12.38 9.08 6.23
CA SER A 75 -12.66 8.45 4.93
C SER A 75 -11.89 9.13 3.80
N ILE A 76 -11.49 8.34 2.79
CA ILE A 76 -10.77 8.83 1.60
C ILE A 76 -11.79 9.11 0.49
N VAL A 77 -11.84 10.34 -0.02
CA VAL A 77 -12.76 10.76 -1.09
C VAL A 77 -11.98 11.27 -2.32
N SER A 78 -12.52 11.03 -3.52
CA SER A 78 -11.90 11.44 -4.80
C SER A 78 -12.30 12.83 -5.29
N SER A 79 -13.17 13.52 -4.55
CA SER A 79 -13.61 14.89 -4.84
C SER A 79 -13.69 15.70 -3.55
N PRO A 80 -13.29 16.98 -3.57
CA PRO A 80 -13.55 17.89 -2.47
C PRO A 80 -15.04 18.24 -2.48
N SER A 81 -15.84 17.56 -1.66
CA SER A 81 -17.25 17.92 -1.47
C SER A 81 -17.31 19.07 -0.46
N TYR A 82 -17.74 20.26 -0.91
CA TYR A 82 -18.07 21.41 -0.05
C TYR A 82 -19.16 21.05 0.97
#